data_AF-A0A150ISD4-F1
#
_entry.id   AF-A0A150ISD4-F1
#
_cell.length_a   1.000
_cell.length_b   1.000
_cell.length_c   1.000
_cell.angle_alpha   90.00
_cell.angle_beta   90.00
_cell.angle_gamma   90.00
#
_symmetry.space_group_name_H-M   'P 1'
#
loop_
_entity.id
_entity.type
_entity.pdbx_description
1 polymer ?
#
loop_
_entity_poly.entity_id
_entity_poly.type
_entity_poly.pdbx_seq_one_letter_code
_entity_poly.pdbx_strand_id
1 'polypeptide(L)'
;MDNKTFMKIIEKQIALENEIMGVKGRDYTIGNSDRHYNFKLVAELVGITPEQVLMVYWLKHVLSILNHARGGNESEPVETRIADLRNYMLLYRGLVEEKKATKPIDHKTIPMESLEFCNECRGNCPGCNGKDNGDNVIEAGFIACDKEGNKIETE
;
A
#
# COMPACT_ATOMS: atom_id res chain seq x y z
N MET A 1 31.62 -4.30 -23.26
CA MET A 1 31.42 -3.17 -22.33
C MET A 1 32.25 -3.45 -21.09
N ASP A 2 33.02 -2.49 -20.60
CA ASP A 2 33.79 -2.63 -19.35
C ASP A 2 32.96 -2.19 -18.12
N ASN A 3 33.44 -2.55 -16.93
CA ASN A 3 32.75 -2.26 -15.67
C ASN A 3 32.50 -0.76 -15.44
N LYS A 4 33.48 0.11 -15.77
CA LYS A 4 33.34 1.56 -15.56
C LYS A 4 32.26 2.13 -16.46
N THR A 5 32.18 1.66 -17.71
CA THR A 5 31.12 2.04 -18.63
C THR A 5 29.76 1.56 -18.17
N PHE A 6 29.64 0.32 -17.68
CA PHE A 6 28.37 -0.21 -17.18
C PHE A 6 27.88 0.51 -15.92
N MET A 7 28.77 0.85 -14.98
CA MET A 7 28.41 1.63 -13.80
C MET A 7 27.84 3.01 -14.15
N LYS A 8 28.38 3.67 -15.19
CA LYS A 8 27.80 4.92 -15.71
C LYS A 8 26.39 4.75 -16.27
N ILE A 9 26.10 3.60 -16.88
CA ILE A 9 24.73 3.30 -17.35
C ILE A 9 23.79 3.17 -16.14
N ILE A 10 24.22 2.46 -15.10
CA ILE A 10 23.44 2.32 -13.85
C ILE A 10 23.16 3.69 -13.24
N GLU A 11 24.17 4.56 -13.10
CA GLU A 11 24.02 5.90 -12.54
C GLU A 11 22.99 6.74 -13.31
N LYS A 12 23.09 6.74 -14.65
CA LYS A 12 22.14 7.43 -15.51
C LYS A 12 20.73 6.86 -15.37
N GLN A 13 20.60 5.54 -15.30
CA GLN A 13 19.32 4.87 -15.18
C GLN A 13 18.63 5.21 -13.85
N ILE A 14 19.38 5.22 -12.73
CA ILE A 14 18.87 5.61 -11.42
C ILE A 14 18.44 7.10 -11.41
N ALA A 15 19.20 7.98 -12.06
CA ALA A 15 18.82 9.38 -12.18
C ALA A 15 17.48 9.54 -12.92
N LEU A 16 17.30 8.82 -14.03
CA LEU A 16 16.06 8.80 -14.81
C LEU A 16 14.88 8.22 -14.00
N GLU A 17 15.10 7.15 -13.26
CA GLU A 17 14.11 6.56 -12.33
C GLU A 17 13.59 7.61 -11.36
N ASN A 18 14.49 8.34 -10.70
CA ASN A 18 14.13 9.37 -9.72
C ASN A 18 13.38 10.54 -10.35
N GLU A 19 13.79 10.99 -11.53
CA GLU A 19 13.11 12.04 -12.27
C GLU A 19 11.66 11.64 -12.59
N ILE A 20 11.46 10.46 -13.18
CA ILE A 20 10.14 9.96 -13.56
C ILE A 20 9.27 9.75 -12.31
N MET A 21 9.82 9.15 -11.25
CA MET A 21 9.10 8.94 -9.99
C MET A 21 8.65 10.27 -9.37
N GLY A 22 9.51 11.29 -9.42
CA GLY A 22 9.21 12.61 -8.89
C GLY A 22 8.17 13.38 -9.70
N VAL A 23 8.21 13.28 -11.03
CA VAL A 23 7.24 13.93 -11.92
C VAL A 23 5.87 13.26 -11.81
N LYS A 24 5.79 11.94 -12.02
CA LYS A 24 4.52 11.19 -11.95
C LYS A 24 3.92 11.23 -10.56
N GLY A 25 4.76 11.19 -9.52
CA GLY A 25 4.33 11.32 -8.13
C GLY A 25 3.60 12.64 -7.86
N ARG A 26 4.01 13.75 -8.49
CA ARG A 26 3.28 15.03 -8.38
C ARG A 26 1.92 14.95 -9.07
N ASP A 27 1.84 14.40 -10.27
CA ASP A 27 0.58 14.31 -11.03
C ASP A 27 -0.46 13.43 -10.32
N TYR A 28 -0.02 12.37 -9.62
CA TYR A 28 -0.90 11.50 -8.82
C TYR A 28 -1.27 12.05 -7.44
N THR A 29 -0.56 13.08 -6.96
CA THR A 29 -0.80 13.69 -5.64
C THR A 29 -1.49 15.05 -5.73
N ILE A 30 -1.89 15.49 -6.93
CA ILE A 30 -2.74 16.68 -7.10
C ILE A 30 -4.12 16.37 -6.50
N GLY A 31 -4.26 16.59 -5.20
CA GLY A 31 -5.48 16.38 -4.42
C GLY A 31 -5.45 15.23 -3.41
N ASN A 32 -4.38 14.41 -3.34
CA ASN A 32 -4.25 13.35 -2.33
C ASN A 32 -2.77 13.12 -1.94
N SER A 33 -2.49 13.05 -0.65
CA SER A 33 -1.13 12.79 -0.12
C SER A 33 -0.70 11.33 -0.25
N ASP A 34 -1.65 10.41 -0.44
CA ASP A 34 -1.40 8.99 -0.62
C ASP A 34 -0.91 8.69 -2.06
N ARG A 35 0.37 8.32 -2.17
CA ARG A 35 1.01 7.93 -3.43
C ARG A 35 0.40 6.70 -4.09
N HIS A 36 -0.32 5.86 -3.34
CA HIS A 36 -0.98 4.66 -3.84
C HIS A 36 -2.48 4.84 -4.08
N TYR A 37 -3.02 6.04 -3.86
CA TYR A 37 -4.45 6.33 -3.99
C TYR A 37 -5.05 5.82 -5.31
N ASN A 38 -4.38 6.06 -6.43
CA ASN A 38 -4.88 5.63 -7.74
C ASN A 38 -4.98 4.10 -7.87
N PHE A 39 -4.09 3.34 -7.24
CA PHE A 39 -4.18 1.88 -7.26
C PHE A 39 -5.36 1.41 -6.40
N LYS A 40 -5.60 2.07 -5.25
CA LYS A 40 -6.73 1.77 -4.35
C LYS A 40 -8.08 2.10 -4.97
N LEU A 41 -8.20 3.29 -5.58
CA LEU A 41 -9.40 3.73 -6.29
C LEU A 41 -9.76 2.78 -7.44
N VAL A 42 -8.79 2.46 -8.30
CA VAL A 42 -9.04 1.55 -9.43
C VAL A 42 -9.38 0.15 -8.93
N ALA A 43 -8.71 -0.32 -7.88
CA ALA A 43 -8.97 -1.62 -7.24
C ALA A 43 -10.41 -1.72 -6.76
N GLU A 44 -10.92 -0.68 -6.09
CA GLU A 44 -12.31 -0.58 -5.66
C GLU A 44 -13.28 -0.62 -6.85
N LEU A 45 -13.03 0.18 -7.88
CA LEU A 45 -13.89 0.27 -9.06
C LEU A 45 -14.03 -1.06 -9.82
N VAL A 46 -12.98 -1.88 -9.85
CA VAL A 46 -12.94 -3.13 -10.64
C VAL A 46 -13.01 -4.41 -9.81
N GLY A 47 -13.01 -4.30 -8.48
CA GLY A 47 -13.14 -5.44 -7.55
C GLY A 47 -11.91 -6.34 -7.46
N ILE A 48 -10.70 -5.78 -7.55
CA ILE A 48 -9.42 -6.51 -7.37
C ILE A 48 -8.55 -5.83 -6.31
N THR A 49 -7.39 -6.38 -5.95
CA THR A 49 -6.50 -5.72 -4.96
C THR A 49 -5.66 -4.59 -5.59
N PRO A 50 -5.22 -3.59 -4.80
CA PRO A 50 -4.30 -2.55 -5.29
C PRO A 50 -3.01 -3.11 -5.90
N GLU A 51 -2.49 -4.23 -5.36
CA GLU A 51 -1.35 -4.94 -5.94
C GLU A 51 -1.65 -5.48 -7.33
N GLN A 52 -2.83 -6.07 -7.53
CA GLN A 52 -3.23 -6.60 -8.82
C GLN A 52 -3.35 -5.48 -9.86
N VAL A 53 -3.93 -4.32 -9.50
CA VAL A 53 -3.95 -3.12 -10.36
C VAL A 53 -2.54 -2.69 -10.72
N LEU A 54 -1.65 -2.57 -9.72
CA LEU A 54 -0.27 -2.18 -9.94
C LEU A 54 0.44 -3.15 -10.90
N MET A 55 0.23 -4.47 -10.74
CA MET A 55 0.78 -5.48 -11.65
C MET A 55 0.27 -5.33 -13.09
N VAL A 56 -1.00 -4.98 -13.30
CA VAL A 56 -1.53 -4.71 -14.65
C VAL A 56 -0.80 -3.53 -15.30
N TYR A 57 -0.60 -2.43 -14.56
CA TYR A 57 0.14 -1.28 -15.08
C TYR A 57 1.63 -1.57 -15.28
N TRP A 58 2.24 -2.37 -14.40
CA TRP A 58 3.61 -2.85 -14.59
C TRP A 58 3.74 -3.71 -15.85
N LEU A 59 2.79 -4.62 -16.10
CA LEU A 59 2.77 -5.48 -17.29
C LEU A 59 2.75 -4.68 -18.59
N LYS A 60 2.08 -3.52 -18.64
CA LYS A 60 2.13 -2.61 -19.79
C LYS A 60 3.57 -2.27 -20.18
N HIS A 61 4.43 -1.98 -19.21
CA HIS A 61 5.84 -1.65 -19.46
C HIS A 61 6.66 -2.87 -19.88
N VAL A 62 6.36 -4.06 -19.31
CA VAL A 62 6.98 -5.32 -19.73
C VAL A 62 6.67 -5.60 -21.20
N LEU A 63 5.40 -5.48 -21.61
CA LEU A 63 4.98 -5.72 -22.98
C LEU A 63 5.67 -4.78 -23.97
N SER A 64 5.85 -3.51 -23.60
CA SER A 64 6.59 -2.53 -24.42
C SER A 64 8.07 -2.93 -24.59
N ILE A 65 8.74 -3.40 -23.53
CA ILE A 65 10.12 -3.90 -23.62
C ILE A 65 10.21 -5.19 -24.46
N LEU A 66 9.25 -6.09 -24.31
CA LEU A 66 9.18 -7.31 -25.12
C LEU A 66 9.01 -6.98 -26.61
N ASN A 67 8.20 -5.98 -26.94
CA ASN A 67 8.03 -5.54 -28.31
C ASN A 67 9.30 -4.85 -28.85
N HIS A 68 9.94 -3.97 -28.08
CA HIS A 68 11.26 -3.42 -28.42
C HIS A 68 12.30 -4.52 -28.68
N ALA A 69 12.35 -5.56 -27.82
CA ALA A 69 13.28 -6.68 -27.98
C ALA A 69 13.03 -7.51 -29.26
N ARG A 70 11.82 -7.46 -29.83
CA ARG A 70 11.46 -8.08 -31.11
C ARG A 70 11.80 -7.19 -32.33
N GLY A 71 12.39 -6.02 -32.10
CA GLY A 71 12.64 -5.02 -33.14
C GLY A 71 11.42 -4.17 -33.50
N GLY A 72 10.40 -4.15 -32.65
CA GLY A 72 9.25 -3.27 -32.79
C GLY A 72 9.62 -1.81 -32.52
N ASN A 73 8.92 -0.89 -33.17
CA ASN A 73 9.06 0.55 -32.91
C ASN A 73 8.16 0.94 -31.74
N GLU A 74 8.79 1.35 -30.63
CA GLU A 74 8.09 1.91 -29.48
C GLU A 74 7.96 3.43 -29.59
N SER A 75 6.87 3.98 -29.05
CA SER A 75 6.66 5.44 -29.00
C SER A 75 7.55 6.13 -27.95
N GLU A 76 8.07 5.37 -26.98
CA GLU A 76 8.92 5.87 -25.90
C GLU A 76 10.26 5.13 -25.90
N PRO A 77 11.35 5.78 -25.46
CA PRO A 77 12.65 5.12 -25.31
C PRO A 77 12.59 3.92 -24.36
N VAL A 78 13.37 2.87 -24.68
CA VAL A 78 13.41 1.64 -23.86
C VAL A 78 13.93 1.93 -22.44
N GLU A 79 14.83 2.91 -22.28
CA GLU A 79 15.39 3.35 -21.00
C GLU A 79 14.30 3.91 -20.07
N THR A 80 13.33 4.65 -20.63
CA THR A 80 12.16 5.16 -19.89
C THR A 80 11.25 4.02 -19.44
N ARG A 81 11.06 2.99 -20.27
CA ARG A 81 10.29 1.79 -19.90
C ARG A 81 10.97 0.98 -18.79
N ILE A 82 12.29 0.87 -18.84
CA ILE A 82 13.10 0.21 -17.79
C ILE A 82 12.98 1.00 -16.47
N ALA A 83 13.05 2.34 -16.53
CA ALA A 83 12.86 3.18 -15.36
C ALA A 83 11.47 3.00 -14.74
N ASP A 84 10.42 2.97 -15.57
CA ASP A 84 9.06 2.70 -15.12
C ASP A 84 8.94 1.32 -14.45
N LEU A 85 9.46 0.25 -15.05
CA LEU A 85 9.42 -1.08 -14.42
C LEU A 85 10.01 -1.07 -13.01
N ARG A 86 11.18 -0.44 -12.84
CA ARG A 86 11.87 -0.37 -11.54
C ARG A 86 11.08 0.47 -10.53
N ASN A 87 10.55 1.60 -10.97
CA ASN A 87 9.71 2.45 -10.15
C ASN A 87 8.44 1.73 -9.68
N TYR A 88 7.77 0.99 -10.55
CA TYR A 88 6.61 0.18 -10.17
C TYR A 88 6.96 -0.91 -9.14
N MET A 89 8.16 -1.50 -9.19
CA MET A 89 8.60 -2.42 -8.13
C MET A 89 8.82 -1.72 -6.79
N LEU A 90 9.28 -0.46 -6.79
CA LEU A 90 9.38 0.34 -5.57
C LEU A 90 7.99 0.71 -5.01
N LEU A 91 7.04 1.06 -5.88
CA LEU A 91 5.64 1.30 -5.47
C LEU A 91 4.99 0.04 -4.92
N TYR A 92 5.24 -1.12 -5.54
CA TYR A 92 4.78 -2.40 -5.02
C TYR A 92 5.37 -2.69 -3.63
N ARG A 93 6.67 -2.42 -3.44
CA ARG A 93 7.28 -2.51 -2.11
C ARG A 93 6.59 -1.59 -1.11
N GLY A 94 6.19 -0.38 -1.51
CA GLY A 94 5.38 0.55 -0.72
C GLY A 94 4.07 -0.08 -0.24
N LEU A 95 3.27 -0.64 -1.15
CA LEU A 95 2.03 -1.37 -0.82
C LEU A 95 2.26 -2.53 0.17
N VAL A 96 3.34 -3.29 -0.01
CA VAL A 96 3.71 -4.37 0.90
C VAL A 96 4.03 -3.86 2.30
N GLU A 97 4.70 -2.71 2.42
CA GLU A 97 4.96 -2.09 3.73
C GLU A 97 3.69 -1.52 4.37
N GLU A 98 2.80 -0.90 3.60
CA GLU A 98 1.49 -0.46 4.11
C GLU A 98 0.68 -1.63 4.68
N LYS A 99 0.67 -2.78 4.00
CA LYS A 99 0.03 -4.01 4.50
C LYS A 99 0.65 -4.57 5.77
N LYS A 100 1.95 -4.38 5.98
CA LYS A 100 2.62 -4.79 7.22
C LYS A 100 2.27 -3.84 8.37
N ALA A 101 2.23 -2.54 8.10
CA ALA A 101 1.87 -1.52 9.08
C ALA A 101 0.40 -1.62 9.52
N THR A 102 -0.49 -2.04 8.63
CA THR A 102 -1.93 -2.25 8.90
C THR A 102 -2.26 -3.63 9.46
N LYS A 103 -1.26 -4.46 9.80
CA LYS A 103 -1.54 -5.72 10.49
C LYS A 103 -2.29 -5.42 11.80
N PRO A 104 -3.38 -6.15 12.10
CA PRO A 104 -4.09 -5.96 13.35
C PRO A 104 -3.09 -6.11 14.51
N ILE A 105 -3.13 -5.17 15.44
CA ILE A 105 -2.32 -5.21 16.66
C ILE A 105 -2.54 -6.58 17.29
N ASP A 106 -1.47 -7.33 17.53
CA ASP A 106 -1.55 -8.55 18.34
C ASP A 106 -1.92 -8.11 19.75
N HIS A 107 -3.20 -8.20 20.07
CA HIS A 107 -3.83 -7.82 21.32
C HIS A 107 -3.23 -8.59 22.51
N LYS A 108 -2.51 -9.70 22.26
CA LYS A 108 -1.73 -10.41 23.29
C LYS A 108 -0.48 -9.65 23.74
N THR A 109 -0.06 -8.63 22.99
CA THR A 109 1.12 -7.80 23.28
C THR A 109 0.79 -6.37 23.71
N ILE A 110 -0.49 -5.99 23.75
CA ILE A 110 -0.89 -4.68 24.29
C ILE A 110 -0.81 -4.76 25.83
N PRO A 111 0.00 -3.92 26.50
CA PRO A 111 -0.05 -3.80 27.94
C PRO A 111 -1.48 -3.51 28.37
N MET A 112 -1.99 -4.23 29.38
CA MET A 112 -3.35 -4.08 29.88
C MET A 112 -3.66 -2.63 30.33
N GLU A 113 -2.60 -1.88 30.65
CA GLU A 113 -2.57 -0.47 31.02
C GLU A 113 -2.90 0.49 29.86
N SER A 114 -2.76 0.05 28.61
CA SER A 114 -2.96 0.84 27.38
C SER A 114 -4.27 0.53 26.64
N LEU A 115 -5.07 -0.40 27.17
CA LEU A 115 -6.45 -0.59 26.72
C LEU A 115 -7.36 0.31 27.56
N GLU A 116 -7.90 1.37 26.95
CA GLU A 116 -8.97 2.16 27.57
C GLU A 116 -10.27 1.32 27.58
N PHE A 117 -10.38 0.43 28.56
CA PHE A 117 -11.62 -0.24 28.88
C PHE A 117 -12.67 0.83 29.22
N CYS A 118 -13.86 0.74 28.64
CA CYS A 118 -15.00 1.52 29.11
C CYS A 118 -15.34 1.09 30.56
N ASN A 119 -14.77 1.82 31.53
CA ASN A 119 -14.88 1.53 32.96
C ASN A 119 -16.32 1.65 33.48
N GLU A 120 -17.22 2.29 32.75
CA GLU A 120 -18.61 2.46 33.14
C GLU A 120 -19.46 1.20 32.88
N CYS A 121 -19.15 0.38 31.86
CA CYS A 121 -19.97 -0.79 31.49
C CYS A 121 -19.31 -2.17 31.71
N ARG A 122 -17.99 -2.22 31.97
CA ARG A 122 -17.20 -3.47 32.09
C ARG A 122 -17.49 -4.49 30.97
N GLY A 123 -17.77 -4.03 29.75
CA GLY A 123 -18.05 -4.91 28.60
C GLY A 123 -19.51 -5.36 28.44
N ASN A 124 -20.46 -4.86 29.24
CA ASN A 124 -21.86 -5.30 29.20
C ASN A 124 -22.81 -4.32 28.45
N CYS A 125 -22.28 -3.55 27.50
CA CYS A 125 -23.06 -2.58 26.72
C CYS A 125 -23.79 -3.27 25.54
N PRO A 126 -24.99 -2.79 25.12
CA PRO A 126 -25.75 -3.42 24.03
C PRO A 126 -25.03 -3.46 22.66
N GLY A 127 -24.03 -2.59 22.44
CA GLY A 127 -23.19 -2.56 21.25
C GLY A 127 -21.90 -3.39 21.34
N CYS A 128 -21.60 -3.92 22.53
CA CYS A 128 -20.39 -4.65 22.86
C CYS A 128 -20.74 -6.16 22.85
N ASN A 129 -20.67 -6.84 21.70
CA ASN A 129 -20.96 -8.27 21.60
C ASN A 129 -19.81 -9.14 22.17
N GLY A 130 -19.47 -8.96 23.44
CA GLY A 130 -18.57 -9.85 24.18
C GLY A 130 -19.37 -10.74 25.12
N LYS A 131 -19.74 -11.95 24.72
CA LYS A 131 -20.10 -12.98 25.69
C LYS A 131 -18.81 -13.47 26.32
N ASP A 132 -18.62 -13.11 27.58
CA ASP A 132 -17.52 -13.58 28.41
C ASP A 132 -17.68 -15.11 28.62
N ASN A 133 -17.05 -15.91 27.76
CA ASN A 133 -17.17 -17.37 27.78
C ASN A 133 -16.08 -18.03 28.65
N GLY A 134 -15.46 -17.31 29.58
CA GLY A 134 -14.52 -17.87 30.56
C GLY A 134 -13.16 -18.32 30.00
N ASP A 135 -13.00 -18.32 28.68
CA ASP A 135 -11.72 -18.42 28.01
C ASP A 135 -11.26 -16.98 27.72
N ASN A 136 -10.10 -16.58 28.25
CA ASN A 136 -9.47 -15.26 28.05
C ASN A 136 -9.09 -15.01 26.57
N VAL A 137 -10.05 -15.00 25.67
CA VAL A 137 -9.91 -14.72 24.25
C VAL A 137 -11.05 -13.77 23.87
N ILE A 138 -10.72 -12.49 23.86
CA ILE A 138 -11.62 -11.47 23.34
C ILE A 138 -11.57 -11.58 21.81
N GLU A 139 -12.58 -12.21 21.19
CA GLU A 139 -12.71 -12.21 19.74
C GLU A 139 -13.05 -10.80 19.22
N ALA A 140 -12.48 -10.49 18.04
CA ALA A 140 -12.40 -9.15 17.47
C ALA A 140 -13.77 -8.46 17.32
N GLY A 141 -13.86 -7.23 17.83
CA GLY A 141 -15.03 -6.36 17.67
C GLY A 141 -15.20 -5.27 18.73
N PHE A 142 -14.16 -4.90 19.46
CA PHE A 142 -14.24 -3.79 20.42
C PHE A 142 -14.27 -2.46 19.68
N ILE A 143 -15.48 -2.01 19.41
CA ILE A 143 -15.77 -0.64 19.02
C ILE A 143 -15.75 0.17 20.30
N ALA A 144 -14.83 1.13 20.42
CA ALA A 144 -14.92 2.12 21.47
C ALA A 144 -16.24 2.87 21.28
N CYS A 145 -17.06 2.95 22.33
CA CYS A 145 -18.30 3.73 22.31
C CYS A 145 -18.18 4.92 23.25
N ASP A 146 -18.77 6.05 22.88
CA ASP A 146 -18.92 7.17 23.81
C ASP A 146 -19.92 6.83 24.93
N LYS A 147 -20.10 7.75 25.89
CA LYS A 147 -21.04 7.59 27.02
C LYS A 147 -22.50 7.41 26.59
N GLU A 148 -22.82 7.71 25.33
CA GLU A 148 -24.16 7.64 24.74
C GLU A 148 -24.33 6.39 23.87
N GLY A 149 -23.28 5.57 23.71
CA GLY A 149 -23.30 4.31 22.97
C GLY A 149 -23.00 4.44 21.48
N ASN A 150 -22.53 5.60 21.02
CA ASN A 150 -22.18 5.80 19.61
C ASN A 150 -20.80 5.21 19.31
N LYS A 151 -20.67 4.56 18.15
CA LYS A 151 -19.41 3.99 17.67
C LYS A 151 -18.38 5.08 17.41
N ILE A 152 -17.19 4.94 17.98
CA ILE A 152 -16.04 5.80 17.70
C ILE A 152 -15.13 5.04 16.72
N GLU A 153 -15.00 5.55 15.50
CA GLU A 153 -13.97 5.10 14.57
C GLU A 153 -12.64 5.71 15.02
N THR A 154 -11.66 4.86 15.35
CA THR A 154 -10.31 5.30 15.70
C THR A 154 -9.52 5.55 14.41
N GLU A 155 -8.98 6.76 14.25
CA GLU A 155 -8.07 7.18 13.16
C GLU A 155 -6.78 6.35 13.08
#